data_AF-A0A7S0F5V5-F1
#
_entry.id   AF-A0A7S0F5V5-F1
#
_cell.length_a   1.000
_cell.length_b   1.000
_cell.length_c   1.000
_cell.angle_alpha   90.00
_cell.angle_beta   90.00
_cell.angle_gamma   90.00
#
_symmetry.space_group_name_H-M   'P 1'
#
loop_
_entity.id
_entity.type
_entity.pdbx_description
1 polymer ?
#
loop_
_entity_poly.entity_id
_entity_poly.type
_entity_poly.pdbx_seq_one_letter_code
_entity_poly.pdbx_strand_id
1 'polypeptide(L)'
;PGCDIFAFQDVHPSQSRSFYEWFFHKGAEVGMTSFEPDFMNQNHNCVPEFITSTSNVDAWQRGMAQAALRQNVSVQWCYATPSDVLASLSMPAVTNFRVSFDYCYGESWNIGASSLLVWSLGAAPSKDTLWTTTNNRTAIPGCEWTPDHEAPAMPLHIVLALMSTGPVGISDGLGMSNSTLIRRAISADGTLLKPSKAITTIDSAFLETSVRGIPQGIHVYTTYTQ
;
A
#
# COMPACT_ATOMS: atom_id res chain seq x y z
N PRO A 1 0.47 -6.75 17.60
CA PRO A 1 0.53 -5.83 18.77
C PRO A 1 -0.86 -5.65 19.37
N GLY A 2 -0.98 -5.55 20.71
CA GLY A 2 -2.23 -5.16 21.36
C GLY A 2 -2.54 -3.66 21.18
N CYS A 3 -3.73 -3.22 21.56
CA CYS A 3 -4.14 -1.81 21.44
C CYS A 3 -3.47 -0.87 22.47
N ASP A 4 -2.78 -1.41 23.47
CA ASP A 4 -2.29 -0.66 24.65
C ASP A 4 -1.32 0.48 24.34
N ILE A 5 -0.72 0.50 23.15
CA ILE A 5 0.24 1.53 22.71
C ILE A 5 -0.38 2.58 21.77
N PHE A 6 -1.65 2.43 21.36
CA PHE A 6 -2.32 3.31 20.42
C PHE A 6 -3.10 4.39 21.16
N ALA A 7 -2.53 5.58 21.28
CA ALA A 7 -3.20 6.75 21.82
C ALA A 7 -2.55 8.03 21.28
N PHE A 8 -3.32 9.11 21.22
CA PHE A 8 -2.72 10.43 21.05
C PHE A 8 -2.00 10.83 22.35
N GLN A 9 -0.75 11.24 22.23
CA GLN A 9 0.03 11.75 23.37
C GLN A 9 0.11 13.27 23.35
N ASP A 10 0.42 13.84 22.18
CA ASP A 10 0.75 15.27 22.07
C ASP A 10 -0.17 16.07 21.13
N VAL A 11 -0.93 15.39 20.26
CA VAL A 11 -1.71 16.02 19.18
C VAL A 11 -3.12 15.46 19.18
N HIS A 12 -4.13 16.31 19.38
CA HIS A 12 -5.53 15.89 19.29
C HIS A 12 -6.00 15.83 17.83
N PRO A 13 -6.99 14.99 17.46
CA PRO A 13 -7.58 14.94 16.12
C PRO A 13 -7.90 16.30 15.48
N SER A 14 -8.40 17.25 16.27
CA SER A 14 -8.70 18.62 15.82
C SER A 14 -7.47 19.43 15.37
N GLN A 15 -6.26 19.01 15.75
CA GLN A 15 -4.99 19.64 15.40
C GLN A 15 -4.30 18.96 14.21
N SER A 16 -4.90 17.92 13.64
CA SER A 16 -4.34 17.13 12.53
C SER A 16 -3.78 18.01 11.41
N ARG A 17 -4.58 18.96 10.93
CA ARG A 17 -4.19 19.81 9.82
C ARG A 17 -2.94 20.64 10.12
N SER A 18 -2.89 21.32 11.28
CA SER A 18 -1.72 22.12 11.67
C SER A 18 -0.48 21.25 11.90
N PHE A 19 -0.66 20.06 12.48
CA PHE A 19 0.43 19.11 12.70
C PHE A 19 1.02 18.63 11.38
N TYR A 20 0.18 18.15 10.45
CA TYR A 20 0.63 17.67 9.15
C TYR A 20 1.14 18.79 8.24
N GLU A 21 0.63 20.02 8.35
CA GLU A 21 1.21 21.17 7.66
C GLU A 21 2.66 21.40 8.09
N TRP A 22 2.91 21.42 9.40
CA TRP A 22 4.27 21.54 9.91
C TRP A 22 5.13 20.35 9.48
N PHE A 23 4.63 19.12 9.62
CA PHE A 23 5.36 17.91 9.29
C PHE A 23 5.74 17.84 7.80
N PHE A 24 4.78 18.08 6.90
CA PHE A 24 5.06 18.08 5.47
C PHE A 24 5.95 19.24 5.03
N HIS A 25 5.88 20.39 5.70
CA HIS A 25 6.79 21.49 5.42
C HIS A 25 8.24 21.09 5.73
N LYS A 26 8.45 20.44 6.88
CA LYS A 26 9.76 19.88 7.26
C LYS A 26 10.21 18.74 6.35
N GLY A 27 9.29 17.88 5.92
CA GLY A 27 9.61 16.85 4.94
C GLY A 27 10.04 17.44 3.59
N ALA A 28 9.35 18.49 3.11
CA ALA A 28 9.69 19.14 1.85
C ALA A 28 11.09 19.80 1.89
N GLU A 29 11.49 20.36 3.04
CA GLU A 29 12.86 20.90 3.25
C GLU A 29 13.95 19.83 3.01
N VAL A 30 13.63 18.54 3.18
CA VAL A 30 14.54 17.41 2.95
C VAL A 30 14.19 16.57 1.72
N GLY A 31 13.32 17.08 0.84
CA GLY A 31 12.98 16.44 -0.44
C GLY A 31 11.93 15.32 -0.38
N MET A 32 11.14 15.24 0.69
CA MET A 32 10.00 14.33 0.74
C MET A 32 8.95 14.71 -0.31
N THR A 33 8.54 13.72 -1.10
CA THR A 33 7.53 13.89 -2.17
C THR A 33 6.26 13.07 -1.94
N SER A 34 6.33 12.08 -1.05
CA SER A 34 5.24 11.19 -0.68
C SER A 34 5.29 10.85 0.80
N PHE A 35 4.14 10.51 1.38
CA PHE A 35 4.00 10.09 2.76
C PHE A 35 3.13 8.84 2.87
N GLU A 36 3.53 7.90 3.71
CA GLU A 36 2.79 6.67 3.96
C GLU A 36 2.58 6.47 5.47
N PRO A 37 1.38 6.76 6.01
CA PRO A 37 1.03 6.31 7.34
C PRO A 37 0.69 4.81 7.33
N ASP A 38 1.26 4.11 8.32
CA ASP A 38 1.03 2.70 8.59
C ASP A 38 -0.11 2.49 9.60
N PHE A 39 -0.56 1.24 9.73
CA PHE A 39 -1.53 0.77 10.72
C PHE A 39 -2.89 1.50 10.69
N MET A 40 -3.40 1.85 9.51
CA MET A 40 -4.66 2.60 9.40
C MET A 40 -5.84 1.87 10.06
N ASN A 41 -5.96 0.55 9.90
CA ASN A 41 -7.00 -0.22 10.58
C ASN A 41 -6.78 -0.32 12.10
N GLN A 42 -5.55 -0.46 12.59
CA GLN A 42 -5.32 -0.47 14.05
C GLN A 42 -5.55 0.90 14.65
N ASN A 43 -5.21 1.99 13.95
CA ASN A 43 -5.58 3.33 14.38
C ASN A 43 -7.09 3.41 14.61
N HIS A 44 -7.89 2.99 13.63
CA HIS A 44 -9.35 2.97 13.73
C HIS A 44 -9.88 2.10 14.89
N ASN A 45 -9.25 0.94 15.12
CA ASN A 45 -9.74 -0.06 16.09
C ASN A 45 -9.15 0.09 17.49
N CYS A 46 -8.06 0.82 17.67
CA CYS A 46 -7.31 0.87 18.93
C CYS A 46 -7.16 2.28 19.52
N VAL A 47 -7.20 3.36 18.73
CA VAL A 47 -7.06 4.72 19.27
C VAL A 47 -8.36 5.12 20.00
N PRO A 48 -8.35 5.36 21.32
CA PRO A 48 -9.56 5.62 22.09
C PRO A 48 -10.41 6.77 21.53
N GLU A 49 -9.77 7.84 21.08
CA GLU A 49 -10.41 9.02 20.50
C GLU A 49 -11.11 8.72 19.17
N PHE A 50 -10.67 7.69 18.44
CA PHE A 50 -11.28 7.26 17.18
C PHE A 50 -12.47 6.33 17.40
N ILE A 51 -12.44 5.52 18.46
CA ILE A 51 -13.50 4.57 18.79
C ILE A 51 -14.65 5.26 19.52
N THR A 52 -14.35 6.25 20.36
CA THR A 52 -15.34 6.93 21.22
C THR A 52 -16.01 8.14 20.57
N SER A 53 -15.56 8.55 19.37
CA SER A 53 -16.08 9.70 18.64
C SER A 53 -16.29 9.40 17.16
N THR A 54 -17.47 9.76 16.64
CA THR A 54 -17.81 9.55 15.23
C THR A 54 -17.13 10.53 14.27
N SER A 55 -16.49 11.60 14.78
CA SER A 55 -15.90 12.66 13.94
C SER A 55 -14.37 12.73 13.99
N ASN A 56 -13.74 12.10 14.99
CA ASN A 56 -12.30 12.27 15.21
C ASN A 56 -11.44 11.60 14.14
N VAL A 57 -11.84 10.42 13.66
CA VAL A 57 -11.17 9.75 12.52
C VAL A 57 -11.21 10.63 11.28
N ASP A 58 -12.40 11.16 10.94
CA ASP A 58 -12.59 12.02 9.77
C ASP A 58 -11.78 13.32 9.90
N ALA A 59 -11.81 13.98 11.06
CA ALA A 59 -11.00 15.18 11.33
C ALA A 59 -9.50 14.90 11.18
N TRP A 60 -9.03 13.75 11.68
CA TRP A 60 -7.63 13.35 11.55
C TRP A 60 -7.23 13.08 10.10
N GLN A 61 -7.96 12.24 9.40
CA GLN A 61 -7.66 11.85 8.02
C GLN A 61 -7.78 13.03 7.06
N ARG A 62 -8.84 13.86 7.18
CA ARG A 62 -8.99 15.07 6.36
C ARG A 62 -7.91 16.10 6.64
N GLY A 63 -7.53 16.29 7.90
CA GLY A 63 -6.46 17.22 8.26
C GLY A 63 -5.14 16.85 7.58
N MET A 64 -4.78 15.55 7.62
CA MET A 64 -3.62 14.99 6.91
C MET A 64 -3.74 15.21 5.40
N ALA A 65 -4.83 14.78 4.78
CA ALA A 65 -4.99 14.88 3.33
C ALA A 65 -5.00 16.33 2.82
N GLN A 66 -5.60 17.27 3.55
CA GLN A 66 -5.61 18.70 3.19
C GLN A 66 -4.24 19.36 3.36
N ALA A 67 -3.46 18.94 4.35
CA ALA A 67 -2.08 19.38 4.50
C ALA A 67 -1.22 18.85 3.34
N ALA A 68 -1.35 17.56 3.02
CA ALA A 68 -0.62 16.91 1.93
C ALA A 68 -0.93 17.57 0.57
N LEU A 69 -2.22 17.79 0.29
CA LEU A 69 -2.66 18.42 -0.96
C LEU A 69 -2.03 19.81 -1.17
N ARG A 70 -1.99 20.65 -0.12
CA ARG A 70 -1.43 22.00 -0.22
C ARG A 70 0.08 22.02 -0.43
N GLN A 71 0.77 20.96 0.00
CA GLN A 71 2.21 20.85 -0.15
C GLN A 71 2.62 19.93 -1.31
N ASN A 72 1.66 19.53 -2.14
CA ASN A 72 1.88 18.64 -3.27
C ASN A 72 2.57 17.32 -2.87
N VAL A 73 2.19 16.79 -1.70
CA VAL A 73 2.64 15.49 -1.20
C VAL A 73 1.56 14.46 -1.50
N SER A 74 1.93 13.37 -2.17
CA SER A 74 1.04 12.22 -2.35
C SER A 74 1.02 11.36 -1.08
N VAL A 75 -0.14 10.78 -0.78
CA VAL A 75 -0.34 9.92 0.39
C VAL A 75 -0.70 8.50 -0.04
N GLN A 76 0.01 7.53 0.53
CA GLN A 76 -0.32 6.11 0.48
C GLN A 76 -0.87 5.66 1.83
N TRP A 77 -2.06 5.06 1.87
CA TRP A 77 -2.52 4.45 3.11
C TRP A 77 -2.19 2.97 3.16
N CYS A 78 -1.50 2.60 4.22
CA CYS A 78 -1.13 1.25 4.54
C CYS A 78 -2.11 0.65 5.57
N TYR A 79 -2.44 -0.63 5.44
CA TYR A 79 -3.38 -1.30 6.35
C TYR A 79 -4.77 -0.63 6.37
N ALA A 80 -5.17 0.02 5.27
CA ALA A 80 -6.45 0.71 5.17
C ALA A 80 -7.64 -0.26 5.19
N THR A 81 -8.69 0.10 5.91
CA THR A 81 -9.98 -0.61 5.87
C THR A 81 -10.79 -0.20 4.63
N PRO A 82 -11.79 -0.99 4.21
CA PRO A 82 -12.74 -0.56 3.17
C PRO A 82 -13.39 0.80 3.48
N SER A 83 -13.65 1.11 4.75
CA SER A 83 -14.18 2.41 5.18
C SER A 83 -13.20 3.55 4.90
N ASP A 84 -11.90 3.35 5.14
CA ASP A 84 -10.87 4.33 4.82
C ASP A 84 -10.81 4.59 3.30
N VAL A 85 -10.82 3.52 2.48
CA VAL A 85 -10.82 3.65 1.02
C VAL A 85 -12.03 4.46 0.54
N LEU A 86 -13.23 4.22 1.08
CA LEU A 86 -14.44 4.98 0.76
C LEU A 86 -14.35 6.45 1.23
N ALA A 87 -13.84 6.72 2.42
CA ALA A 87 -13.68 8.07 2.95
C ALA A 87 -12.72 8.91 2.08
N SER A 88 -11.71 8.26 1.50
CA SER A 88 -10.68 8.90 0.66
C SER A 88 -11.20 9.53 -0.63
N LEU A 89 -12.43 9.19 -1.07
CA LEU A 89 -13.06 9.78 -2.26
C LEU A 89 -13.13 11.31 -2.20
N SER A 90 -13.08 11.89 -0.99
CA SER A 90 -13.06 13.34 -0.75
C SER A 90 -11.67 13.90 -0.41
N MET A 91 -10.61 13.11 -0.60
CA MET A 91 -9.24 13.37 -0.16
C MET A 91 -8.23 13.17 -1.30
N PRO A 92 -8.15 14.09 -2.28
CA PRO A 92 -7.40 13.88 -3.53
C PRO A 92 -5.87 13.70 -3.36
N ALA A 93 -5.31 14.04 -2.19
CA ALA A 93 -3.91 13.74 -1.89
C ALA A 93 -3.67 12.26 -1.59
N VAL A 94 -4.70 11.49 -1.22
CA VAL A 94 -4.63 10.04 -1.00
C VAL A 94 -4.77 9.37 -2.36
N THR A 95 -3.63 8.95 -2.93
CA THR A 95 -3.57 8.53 -4.33
C THR A 95 -3.56 7.01 -4.50
N ASN A 96 -3.15 6.28 -3.46
CA ASN A 96 -2.93 4.85 -3.52
C ASN A 96 -3.08 4.19 -2.14
N PHE A 97 -3.23 2.87 -2.18
CA PHE A 97 -3.46 2.05 -1.00
C PHE A 97 -2.65 0.77 -1.13
N ARG A 98 -2.01 0.35 -0.04
CA ARG A 98 -1.40 -0.98 -0.02
C ARG A 98 -2.50 -2.04 0.06
N VAL A 99 -2.50 -2.95 -0.90
CA VAL A 99 -3.55 -3.98 -1.10
C VAL A 99 -3.08 -5.39 -0.75
N SER A 100 -1.80 -5.55 -0.41
CA SER A 100 -1.19 -6.79 0.08
C SER A 100 -0.94 -6.72 1.59
N PHE A 101 -0.56 -7.88 2.15
CA PHE A 101 0.29 -7.93 3.34
C PHE A 101 1.70 -7.40 3.06
N ASP A 102 2.45 -7.12 4.12
CA ASP A 102 3.86 -6.79 4.02
C ASP A 102 4.60 -7.94 3.30
N TYR A 103 5.44 -7.60 2.32
CA TYR A 103 6.27 -8.54 1.57
C TYR A 103 7.02 -9.51 2.48
N CYS A 104 7.48 -8.94 3.59
CA CYS A 104 8.21 -9.59 4.65
C CYS A 104 7.52 -10.81 5.27
N TYR A 105 6.19 -10.80 5.34
CA TYR A 105 5.40 -11.89 5.94
C TYR A 105 4.92 -12.93 4.92
N GLY A 106 5.29 -12.78 3.65
CA GLY A 106 4.90 -13.69 2.57
C GLY A 106 3.47 -13.47 2.09
N GLU A 107 3.12 -14.18 1.01
CA GLU A 107 1.81 -14.08 0.33
C GLU A 107 1.46 -12.68 -0.19
N SER A 108 2.44 -11.80 -0.26
CA SER A 108 2.26 -10.41 -0.68
C SER A 108 1.97 -10.29 -2.19
N TRP A 109 1.99 -11.40 -2.91
CA TRP A 109 1.52 -11.53 -4.29
C TRP A 109 -0.03 -11.59 -4.37
N ASN A 110 -0.71 -11.88 -3.26
CA ASN A 110 -2.16 -11.99 -3.20
C ASN A 110 -2.84 -10.63 -3.06
N ILE A 111 -3.00 -9.93 -4.19
CA ILE A 111 -3.53 -8.55 -4.22
C ILE A 111 -4.89 -8.41 -4.89
N GLY A 112 -5.35 -9.42 -5.63
CA GLY A 112 -6.37 -9.21 -6.66
C GLY A 112 -7.74 -8.71 -6.15
N ALA A 113 -8.20 -9.19 -4.99
CA ALA A 113 -9.50 -8.78 -4.42
C ALA A 113 -9.45 -7.35 -3.86
N SER A 114 -8.41 -7.03 -3.09
CA SER A 114 -8.19 -5.69 -2.55
C SER A 114 -7.92 -4.67 -3.66
N SER A 115 -7.16 -5.05 -4.70
CA SER A 115 -6.97 -4.24 -5.90
C SER A 115 -8.27 -3.89 -6.59
N LEU A 116 -9.23 -4.82 -6.65
CA LEU A 116 -10.54 -4.58 -7.28
C LEU A 116 -11.27 -3.43 -6.60
N LEU A 117 -11.35 -3.44 -5.27
CA LEU A 117 -12.00 -2.39 -4.50
C LEU A 117 -11.30 -1.04 -4.72
N VAL A 118 -9.99 -0.98 -4.50
CA VAL A 118 -9.20 0.26 -4.59
C VAL A 118 -9.28 0.87 -5.99
N TRP A 119 -9.08 0.04 -7.02
CA TRP A 119 -9.17 0.48 -8.42
C TRP A 119 -10.57 0.99 -8.78
N SER A 120 -11.63 0.30 -8.33
CA SER A 120 -13.01 0.69 -8.64
C SER A 120 -13.39 2.06 -8.10
N LEU A 121 -12.69 2.52 -7.06
CA LEU A 121 -12.88 3.82 -6.42
C LEU A 121 -11.91 4.90 -6.95
N GLY A 122 -11.16 4.61 -8.01
CA GLY A 122 -10.31 5.58 -8.71
C GLY A 122 -8.94 5.81 -8.08
N ALA A 123 -8.55 5.01 -7.08
CA ALA A 123 -7.21 5.04 -6.49
C ALA A 123 -6.33 3.91 -7.05
N ALA A 124 -5.01 4.02 -6.91
CA ALA A 124 -4.08 3.01 -7.39
C ALA A 124 -3.79 1.95 -6.31
N PRO A 125 -4.02 0.65 -6.58
CA PRO A 125 -3.53 -0.44 -5.73
C PRO A 125 -2.00 -0.48 -5.67
N SER A 126 -1.44 -0.83 -4.51
CA SER A 126 0.00 -0.99 -4.28
C SER A 126 0.31 -2.35 -3.65
N LYS A 127 1.26 -3.10 -4.23
CA LYS A 127 1.63 -4.48 -3.82
C LYS A 127 2.51 -4.54 -2.57
N ASP A 128 2.89 -3.41 -1.97
CA ASP A 128 4.07 -3.29 -1.09
C ASP A 128 5.42 -3.32 -1.84
N THR A 129 6.48 -3.04 -1.09
CA THR A 129 7.87 -3.17 -1.52
C THR A 129 8.23 -4.63 -1.85
N LEU A 130 9.40 -4.82 -2.47
CA LEU A 130 9.91 -6.14 -2.84
C LEU A 130 11.43 -6.15 -3.01
N TRP A 131 12.02 -7.34 -2.94
CA TRP A 131 13.42 -7.58 -3.29
C TRP A 131 13.57 -8.05 -4.74
N THR A 132 14.64 -7.60 -5.37
CA THR A 132 15.04 -8.02 -6.72
C THR A 132 16.29 -8.89 -6.71
N THR A 133 16.86 -9.12 -5.52
CA THR A 133 17.97 -10.03 -5.26
C THR A 133 17.74 -10.92 -4.05
N THR A 134 18.38 -12.09 -4.05
CA THR A 134 18.35 -13.01 -2.92
C THR A 134 19.01 -12.37 -1.71
N ASN A 135 18.37 -12.45 -0.55
CA ASN A 135 19.00 -12.09 0.72
C ASN A 135 19.80 -13.27 1.33
N ASN A 136 19.88 -14.41 0.62
CA ASN A 136 20.52 -15.66 1.04
C ASN A 136 20.02 -16.16 2.41
N ARG A 137 18.74 -15.93 2.70
CA ARG A 137 18.10 -16.25 4.00
C ARG A 137 18.81 -15.59 5.18
N THR A 138 19.52 -14.49 4.94
CA THR A 138 20.09 -13.68 6.02
C THR A 138 18.94 -13.09 6.81
N ALA A 139 18.95 -13.32 8.13
CA ALA A 139 17.93 -12.79 9.00
C ALA A 139 17.92 -11.26 8.94
N ILE A 140 16.73 -10.69 8.73
CA ILE A 140 16.48 -9.26 8.85
C ILE A 140 15.53 -9.10 10.06
N PRO A 141 15.83 -8.21 11.02
CA PRO A 141 14.98 -8.02 12.19
C PRO A 141 13.52 -7.76 11.80
N GLY A 142 12.59 -8.54 12.37
CA GLY A 142 11.16 -8.44 12.05
C GLY A 142 10.75 -9.09 10.72
N CYS A 143 11.69 -9.73 10.02
CA CYS A 143 11.46 -10.34 8.72
C CYS A 143 11.94 -11.78 8.61
N GLU A 144 11.03 -12.70 8.90
CA GLU A 144 11.28 -14.12 8.74
C GLU A 144 11.34 -14.50 7.26
N TRP A 145 12.09 -15.56 6.94
CA TRP A 145 12.18 -16.02 5.57
C TRP A 145 10.84 -16.64 5.11
N THR A 146 10.41 -16.30 3.90
CA THR A 146 9.21 -16.85 3.25
C THR A 146 9.52 -17.22 1.78
N PRO A 147 8.67 -18.01 1.10
CA PRO A 147 8.83 -18.30 -0.32
C PRO A 147 8.89 -17.05 -1.23
N ASP A 148 8.26 -15.93 -0.83
CA ASP A 148 8.30 -14.65 -1.56
C ASP A 148 9.74 -14.09 -1.67
N HIS A 149 10.64 -14.50 -0.78
CA HIS A 149 12.05 -14.06 -0.73
C HIS A 149 12.98 -14.87 -1.64
N GLU A 150 12.49 -15.95 -2.25
CA GLU A 150 13.30 -16.81 -3.12
C GLU A 150 13.46 -16.21 -4.52
N ALA A 151 14.60 -16.48 -5.16
CA ALA A 151 14.91 -15.95 -6.48
C ALA A 151 13.82 -16.19 -7.55
N PRO A 152 13.12 -17.35 -7.58
CA PRO A 152 12.01 -17.57 -8.52
C PRO A 152 10.79 -16.65 -8.30
N ALA A 153 10.59 -16.09 -7.11
CA ALA A 153 9.46 -15.22 -6.81
C ALA A 153 9.69 -13.76 -7.25
N MET A 154 10.93 -13.32 -7.43
CA MET A 154 11.26 -11.92 -7.74
C MET A 154 10.62 -11.39 -9.02
N PRO A 155 10.63 -12.13 -10.16
CA PRO A 155 9.93 -11.68 -11.35
C PRO A 155 8.41 -11.54 -11.13
N LEU A 156 7.81 -12.43 -10.34
CA LEU A 156 6.39 -12.34 -9.99
C LEU A 156 6.11 -11.05 -9.21
N HIS A 157 6.89 -10.74 -8.19
CA HIS A 157 6.69 -9.52 -7.39
C HIS A 157 6.90 -8.24 -8.20
N ILE A 158 7.88 -8.20 -9.11
CA ILE A 158 8.07 -7.07 -10.03
C ILE A 158 6.86 -6.88 -10.93
N VAL A 159 6.36 -7.97 -11.55
CA VAL A 159 5.19 -7.91 -12.41
C VAL A 159 3.95 -7.45 -11.62
N LEU A 160 3.72 -7.98 -10.43
CA LEU A 160 2.57 -7.59 -9.63
C LEU A 160 2.65 -6.15 -9.12
N ALA A 161 3.82 -5.68 -8.70
CA ALA A 161 4.02 -4.29 -8.34
C ALA A 161 3.73 -3.36 -9.52
N LEU A 162 4.29 -3.66 -10.70
CA LEU A 162 4.05 -2.87 -11.91
C LEU A 162 2.57 -2.86 -12.33
N MET A 163 1.95 -4.04 -12.36
CA MET A 163 0.57 -4.21 -12.82
C MET A 163 -0.47 -3.73 -11.81
N SER A 164 -0.08 -3.49 -10.55
CA SER A 164 -0.94 -2.86 -9.55
C SER A 164 -1.21 -1.39 -9.84
N THR A 165 -0.39 -0.73 -10.68
CA THR A 165 -0.44 0.71 -11.05
C THR A 165 -0.07 1.71 -9.96
N GLY A 166 0.10 1.25 -8.71
CA GLY A 166 0.70 2.01 -7.63
C GLY A 166 2.24 2.04 -7.69
N PRO A 167 2.90 2.39 -6.59
CA PRO A 167 4.36 2.46 -6.53
C PRO A 167 5.03 1.08 -6.74
N VAL A 168 6.19 1.10 -7.40
CA VAL A 168 7.09 -0.06 -7.47
C VAL A 168 8.21 0.17 -6.45
N GLY A 169 8.02 -0.30 -5.23
CA GLY A 169 8.96 -0.12 -4.12
C GLY A 169 10.08 -1.16 -4.13
N ILE A 170 11.32 -0.74 -4.38
CA ILE A 170 12.49 -1.63 -4.31
C ILE A 170 13.12 -1.49 -2.92
N SER A 171 13.22 -2.60 -2.19
CA SER A 171 13.74 -2.64 -0.81
C SER A 171 15.02 -3.48 -0.67
N ASP A 172 15.71 -3.76 -1.78
CA ASP A 172 17.07 -4.32 -1.74
C ASP A 172 18.04 -3.38 -1.00
N GLY A 173 19.12 -3.94 -0.46
CA GLY A 173 20.21 -3.14 0.09
C GLY A 173 20.82 -2.17 -0.92
N LEU A 174 21.45 -1.10 -0.43
CA LEU A 174 22.13 -0.11 -1.28
C LEU A 174 23.15 -0.78 -2.20
N GLY A 175 23.03 -0.54 -3.51
CA GLY A 175 23.91 -1.13 -4.52
C GLY A 175 23.64 -2.60 -4.83
N MET A 176 22.62 -3.21 -4.22
CA MET A 176 22.31 -4.64 -4.39
C MET A 176 21.21 -4.90 -5.42
N SER A 177 20.44 -3.90 -5.84
CA SER A 177 19.30 -4.10 -6.75
C SER A 177 19.69 -4.72 -8.10
N ASN A 178 18.91 -5.70 -8.55
CA ASN A 178 19.04 -6.32 -9.86
C ASN A 178 18.49 -5.40 -10.96
N SER A 179 19.36 -4.53 -11.46
CA SER A 179 19.01 -3.56 -12.50
C SER A 179 18.49 -4.19 -13.79
N THR A 180 18.90 -5.42 -14.12
CA THR A 180 18.41 -6.13 -15.31
C THR A 180 16.94 -6.54 -15.16
N LEU A 181 16.52 -6.93 -13.95
CA LEU A 181 15.12 -7.22 -13.66
C LEU A 181 14.29 -5.94 -13.63
N ILE A 182 14.76 -4.89 -12.92
CA ILE A 182 14.06 -3.60 -12.81
C ILE A 182 13.83 -2.96 -14.17
N ARG A 183 14.83 -3.00 -15.07
CA ARG A 183 14.71 -2.47 -16.44
C ARG A 183 13.60 -3.10 -17.28
N ARG A 184 13.03 -4.24 -16.87
CA ARG A 184 11.86 -4.83 -17.55
C ARG A 184 10.54 -4.12 -17.19
N ALA A 185 10.53 -3.33 -16.11
CA ALA A 185 9.35 -2.61 -15.64
C ALA A 185 9.32 -1.14 -16.10
N ILE A 186 10.37 -0.66 -16.76
CA ILE A 186 10.51 0.74 -17.20
C ILE A 186 10.91 0.83 -18.67
N SER A 187 10.51 1.92 -19.32
CA SER A 187 11.06 2.32 -20.63
C SER A 187 12.47 2.88 -20.49
N ALA A 188 13.11 3.14 -21.63
CA ALA A 188 14.47 3.66 -21.69
C ALA A 188 14.66 5.03 -21.00
N ASP A 189 13.59 5.82 -20.86
CA ASP A 189 13.56 7.12 -20.17
C ASP A 189 13.22 7.00 -18.67
N GLY A 190 12.99 5.78 -18.16
CA GLY A 190 12.66 5.53 -16.76
C GLY A 190 11.16 5.55 -16.44
N THR A 191 10.28 5.74 -17.42
CA THR A 191 8.82 5.69 -17.19
C THR A 191 8.37 4.26 -16.90
N LEU A 192 7.54 4.06 -15.86
CA LEU A 192 6.95 2.75 -15.55
C LEU A 192 6.01 2.27 -16.66
N LEU A 193 6.18 1.03 -17.09
CA LEU A 193 5.37 0.36 -18.12
C LEU A 193 4.05 -0.19 -17.55
N LYS A 194 3.32 0.65 -16.81
CA LYS A 194 2.09 0.24 -16.11
C LYS A 194 0.89 0.09 -17.09
N PRO A 195 -0.06 -0.81 -16.80
CA PRO A 195 -1.27 -0.96 -17.61
C PRO A 195 -2.26 0.20 -17.37
N SER A 196 -3.28 0.31 -18.24
CA SER A 196 -4.38 1.27 -18.06
C SER A 196 -5.33 0.87 -16.93
N LYS A 197 -5.52 -0.43 -16.70
CA LYS A 197 -6.33 -0.97 -15.58
C LYS A 197 -5.42 -1.71 -14.60
N ALA A 198 -5.53 -1.45 -13.30
CA ALA A 198 -4.84 -2.26 -12.30
C ALA A 198 -5.21 -3.75 -12.39
N ILE A 199 -4.28 -4.61 -12.01
CA ILE A 199 -4.49 -6.06 -11.93
C ILE A 199 -5.50 -6.39 -10.81
N THR A 200 -6.58 -7.07 -11.15
CA THR A 200 -7.65 -7.45 -10.21
C THR A 200 -8.01 -8.91 -10.36
N THR A 201 -8.58 -9.51 -9.31
CA THR A 201 -9.25 -10.81 -9.40
C THR A 201 -10.40 -10.75 -10.40
N ILE A 202 -10.67 -11.87 -11.08
CA ILE A 202 -11.84 -12.04 -11.96
C ILE A 202 -13.07 -12.52 -11.19
N ASP A 203 -14.26 -12.18 -11.65
CA ASP A 203 -15.53 -12.50 -10.98
C ASP A 203 -15.70 -13.99 -10.67
N SER A 204 -15.29 -14.88 -11.58
CA SER A 204 -15.43 -16.32 -11.40
C SER A 204 -14.63 -16.86 -10.21
N ALA A 205 -13.52 -16.21 -9.84
CA ALA A 205 -12.72 -16.61 -8.69
C ALA A 205 -13.39 -16.29 -7.34
N PHE A 206 -14.41 -15.42 -7.30
CA PHE A 206 -15.20 -15.18 -6.09
C PHE A 206 -16.31 -16.22 -5.89
N LEU A 207 -16.89 -16.74 -6.98
CA LEU A 207 -17.99 -17.71 -6.93
C LEU A 207 -17.57 -19.04 -6.30
N GLU A 208 -16.30 -19.40 -6.40
CA GLU A 208 -15.73 -20.65 -5.87
C GLU A 208 -15.68 -20.68 -4.33
N THR A 209 -15.82 -19.54 -3.66
CA THR A 209 -15.91 -19.52 -2.18
C THR A 209 -17.26 -19.99 -1.64
N SER A 210 -18.29 -20.14 -2.49
CA SER A 210 -19.68 -20.39 -2.06
C SER A 210 -20.26 -21.76 -2.47
N VAL A 211 -19.61 -22.53 -3.35
CA VAL A 211 -20.14 -23.80 -3.88
C VAL A 211 -19.14 -24.94 -3.65
N ARG A 212 -19.55 -25.94 -2.87
CA ARG A 212 -18.78 -27.13 -2.48
C ARG A 212 -18.08 -27.79 -3.68
N GLY A 213 -16.75 -27.81 -3.68
CA GLY A 213 -15.96 -28.78 -4.46
C GLY A 213 -14.82 -28.25 -5.33
N ILE A 214 -14.55 -26.94 -5.37
CA ILE A 214 -13.40 -26.37 -6.08
C ILE A 214 -12.27 -26.12 -5.08
N PRO A 215 -10.99 -26.42 -5.39
CA PRO A 215 -9.89 -26.22 -4.46
C PRO A 215 -9.76 -24.75 -4.03
N GLN A 216 -9.53 -24.51 -2.75
CA GLN A 216 -9.06 -23.20 -2.30
C GLN A 216 -7.74 -22.86 -3.03
N GLY A 217 -7.59 -21.61 -3.47
CA GLY A 217 -6.32 -21.12 -4.02
C GLY A 217 -6.25 -20.95 -5.54
N ILE A 218 -7.37 -20.75 -6.24
CA ILE A 218 -7.32 -20.28 -7.64
C ILE A 218 -7.15 -18.76 -7.65
N HIS A 219 -5.95 -18.32 -8.05
CA HIS A 219 -5.63 -16.90 -8.22
C HIS A 219 -5.50 -16.57 -9.70
N VAL A 220 -6.62 -16.11 -10.29
CA VAL A 220 -6.65 -15.66 -11.68
C VAL A 220 -6.89 -14.16 -11.68
N TYR A 221 -5.93 -13.43 -12.27
CA TYR A 221 -5.98 -11.98 -12.35
C TYR A 221 -6.11 -11.50 -13.79
N THR A 222 -6.66 -10.29 -13.95
CA THR A 222 -6.83 -9.64 -15.26
C THR A 222 -6.47 -8.16 -15.20
N THR A 223 -5.95 -7.64 -16.31
CA THR A 223 -5.59 -6.24 -16.56
C THR A 223 -5.68 -5.98 -18.08
N TYR A 224 -5.66 -4.71 -18.50
CA TYR A 224 -5.55 -4.33 -19.91
C TYR A 224 -4.88 -2.96 -20.07
N THR A 225 -4.43 -2.67 -21.29
CA THR A 225 -3.97 -1.35 -21.74
C THR A 225 -4.85 -0.91 -22.91
N GLN A 226 -5.33 0.34 -22.88
CA GLN A 226 -6.06 0.99 -23.99
C GLN A 226 -5.14 1.92 -24.77
#